data_AF-A0A0C3AY98-F1
#
_entry.id   AF-A0A0C3AY98-F1
#
_cell.length_a   1.000
_cell.length_b   1.000
_cell.length_c   1.000
_cell.angle_alpha   90.00
_cell.angle_beta   90.00
_cell.angle_gamma   90.00
#
_symmetry.space_group_name_H-M   'P 1'
#
loop_
_entity.id
_entity.type
_entity.pdbx_description
1 polymer ?
#
loop_
_entity_poly.entity_id
_entity_poly.type
_entity_poly.pdbx_seq_one_letter_code
_entity_poly.pdbx_strand_id
1 'polypeptide(L)'
;MKLLAAALTVALMAFSKVQAAVPAYGQCGGLSYTGETTCVSGYTCVYSNDWYSQCVPGTAAVTTSTTKTSTSSTKTSSSSTKTSTSSTKTSTSTTKTSTSSTKTSTSTSSGSTAVSTDMVGYAAKGGTTGGAGGATTRVSTLAALTSAVAGDSPKIVVLTASLSGAVVIKIGSNTSLYGATPGITLTGIGLRIIGVSNVIVRNIKIAKVLADTGDAIGIQEASKVWIDHCDLSSDMDHDKDYYDGLCDITHGSTYVTVSWTYLHDHWKSMLIGHSDSNGSEDAALTVTIHHNYWKNLNSRGPSFRFGTGHVYNNYYENMNDGINTRDGAQLLVENNVWGGTCGDALYSTDAGYAVANGNDFGTCSSGNTALAGTLTSVPYSYSLTSTSSVKSLITANAGAILNLP
;
A
#
# COMPACT_ATOMS: atom_id res chain seq x y z
N MET A 1 74.94 -12.66 44.35
CA MET A 1 74.64 -11.39 43.65
C MET A 1 73.28 -11.51 43.01
N LYS A 2 72.29 -10.77 43.52
CA LYS A 2 70.94 -10.65 42.95
C LYS A 2 71.02 -9.75 41.72
N LEU A 3 70.43 -10.15 40.59
CA LEU A 3 70.05 -9.23 39.52
C LEU A 3 68.64 -9.62 39.06
N LEU A 4 67.75 -8.64 39.25
CA LEU A 4 66.31 -8.73 39.12
C LEU A 4 65.89 -8.86 37.65
N ALA A 5 64.87 -9.69 37.40
CA ALA A 5 64.03 -9.63 36.21
C ALA A 5 63.05 -8.46 36.36
N ALA A 6 63.07 -7.51 35.42
CA ALA A 6 62.06 -6.46 35.32
C ALA A 6 60.90 -6.98 34.47
N ALA A 7 59.76 -7.27 35.11
CA ALA A 7 58.50 -7.54 34.45
C ALA A 7 57.82 -6.21 34.10
N LEU A 8 57.62 -5.94 32.81
CA LEU A 8 56.86 -4.80 32.31
C LEU A 8 55.36 -5.15 32.34
N THR A 9 54.66 -4.70 33.37
CA THR A 9 53.19 -4.78 33.47
C THR A 9 52.55 -3.71 32.60
N VAL A 10 51.86 -4.11 31.53
CA VAL A 10 50.95 -3.25 30.76
C VAL A 10 49.64 -3.12 31.53
N ALA A 11 49.43 -1.97 32.16
CA ALA A 11 48.16 -1.63 32.79
C ALA A 11 47.11 -1.27 31.72
N LEU A 12 46.09 -2.12 31.59
CA LEU A 12 44.92 -1.85 30.75
C LEU A 12 44.05 -0.82 31.47
N MET A 13 44.15 0.47 31.10
CA MET A 13 43.23 1.50 31.58
C MET A 13 41.85 1.28 30.96
N ALA A 14 40.87 0.91 31.78
CA ALA A 14 39.47 0.93 31.38
C ALA A 14 39.02 2.39 31.22
N PHE A 15 38.76 2.79 29.98
CA PHE A 15 38.06 4.05 29.70
C PHE A 15 36.60 3.89 30.13
N SER A 16 36.26 4.45 31.28
CA SER A 16 34.86 4.70 31.65
C SER A 16 34.27 5.63 30.60
N LYS A 17 33.41 5.12 29.71
CA LYS A 17 32.59 5.97 28.84
C LYS A 17 31.66 6.77 29.74
N VAL A 18 31.94 8.07 29.89
CA VAL A 18 30.97 9.02 30.42
C VAL A 18 29.91 9.17 29.33
N GLN A 19 28.75 8.54 29.52
CA GLN A 19 27.59 8.72 28.65
C GLN A 19 27.13 10.17 28.84
N ALA A 20 27.40 11.04 27.86
CA ALA A 20 27.06 12.45 27.97
C ALA A 20 25.54 12.61 27.74
N ALA A 21 24.81 13.16 28.70
CA ALA A 21 23.38 13.44 28.49
C ALA A 21 23.22 14.54 27.41
N VAL A 22 22.22 14.39 26.54
CA VAL A 22 21.90 15.37 25.50
C VAL A 22 21.47 16.68 26.16
N PRO A 23 22.09 17.83 25.82
CA PRO A 23 21.74 19.11 26.40
C PRO A 23 20.28 19.50 26.09
N ALA A 24 19.76 20.48 26.82
CA ALA A 24 18.46 21.08 26.54
C ALA A 24 18.32 21.44 25.05
N TYR A 25 17.21 21.04 24.42
CA TYR A 25 16.90 21.24 23.00
C TYR A 25 17.86 20.54 22.01
N GLY A 26 18.75 19.66 22.49
CA GLY A 26 19.58 18.81 21.64
C GLY A 26 18.78 17.68 20.98
N GLN A 27 19.26 17.21 19.84
CA GLN A 27 18.71 16.01 19.18
C GLN A 27 18.99 14.78 20.04
N CYS A 28 17.99 13.95 20.27
CA CYS A 28 18.06 12.75 21.11
C CYS A 28 17.50 11.50 20.40
N GLY A 29 17.15 11.61 19.12
CA GLY A 29 16.62 10.52 18.31
C GLY A 29 16.44 10.91 16.84
N GLY A 30 16.11 9.91 16.01
CA GLY A 30 15.95 10.02 14.56
C GLY A 30 16.59 8.85 13.82
N LEU A 31 16.08 8.53 12.62
CA LEU A 31 16.43 7.35 11.80
C LEU A 31 17.92 7.23 11.42
N SER A 32 18.68 8.33 11.46
CA SER A 32 20.13 8.34 11.23
C SER A 32 20.93 8.88 12.41
N TYR A 33 20.29 9.09 13.56
CA TYR A 33 20.94 9.64 14.75
C TYR A 33 21.67 8.53 15.51
N THR A 34 22.99 8.62 15.59
CA THR A 34 23.86 7.66 16.32
C THR A 34 24.38 8.22 17.65
N GLY A 35 23.86 9.37 18.08
CA GLY A 35 24.29 10.05 19.30
C GLY A 35 23.54 9.57 20.55
N GLU A 36 23.70 10.33 21.62
CA GLU A 36 23.12 10.05 22.93
C GLU A 36 21.60 10.23 22.91
N THR A 37 20.85 9.32 23.55
CA THR A 37 19.37 9.35 23.52
C THR A 37 18.75 9.81 24.85
N THR A 38 19.56 10.00 25.89
CA THR A 38 19.11 10.41 27.22
C THR A 38 19.34 11.90 27.41
N CYS A 39 18.28 12.65 27.65
CA CYS A 39 18.33 14.09 27.91
C CYS A 39 18.89 14.43 29.30
N VAL A 40 19.41 15.65 29.45
CA VAL A 40 19.75 16.22 30.77
C VAL A 40 18.54 16.26 31.70
N SER A 41 18.79 16.26 33.01
CA SER A 41 17.75 16.31 34.03
C SER A 41 16.73 17.44 33.79
N GLY A 42 15.44 17.12 33.87
CA GLY A 42 14.33 18.05 33.60
C GLY A 42 13.87 18.10 32.13
N TYR A 43 14.53 17.37 31.24
CA TYR A 43 14.16 17.27 29.82
C TYR A 43 13.83 15.83 29.44
N THR A 44 12.89 15.67 28.52
CA THR A 44 12.47 14.38 27.97
C THR A 44 12.71 14.37 26.47
N CYS A 45 13.19 13.25 25.94
CA CYS A 45 13.34 13.09 24.51
C CYS A 45 11.96 12.92 23.88
N VAL A 46 11.49 13.93 23.16
CA VAL A 46 10.18 13.93 22.51
C VAL A 46 10.38 13.75 21.02
N TYR A 47 9.67 12.76 20.47
CA TYR A 47 9.63 12.49 19.04
C TYR A 47 9.02 13.67 18.30
N SER A 48 9.68 14.15 17.26
CA SER A 48 9.14 15.20 16.38
C SER A 48 8.81 14.64 14.99
N ASN A 49 9.74 13.89 14.40
CA ASN A 49 9.52 13.15 13.17
C ASN A 49 10.54 12.00 13.07
N ASP A 50 10.39 11.19 12.02
CA ASP A 50 11.21 10.02 11.72
C ASP A 50 12.72 10.29 11.75
N TRP A 51 13.16 11.50 11.40
CA TRP A 51 14.57 11.89 11.33
C TRP A 51 15.05 12.68 12.55
N TYR A 52 14.16 13.05 13.47
CA TYR A 52 14.46 13.98 14.55
C TYR A 52 13.57 13.81 15.80
N SER A 53 14.21 13.60 16.95
CA SER A 53 13.62 13.76 18.28
C SER A 53 14.43 14.77 19.08
N GLN A 54 13.80 15.56 19.94
CA GLN A 54 14.44 16.65 20.68
C GLN A 54 14.20 16.57 22.18
N CYS A 55 15.22 16.91 22.96
CA CYS A 55 15.09 17.11 24.40
C CYS A 55 14.28 18.39 24.68
N VAL A 56 13.06 18.25 25.18
CA VAL A 56 12.20 19.38 25.58
C VAL A 56 11.86 19.31 27.06
N PRO A 57 11.57 20.44 27.75
CA PRO A 57 11.18 20.43 29.15
C PRO A 57 9.93 19.58 29.38
N GLY A 58 10.03 18.57 30.24
CA GLY A 58 8.92 17.66 30.53
C GLY A 58 8.54 17.72 32.01
N THR A 59 7.30 18.09 32.32
CA THR A 59 6.75 18.00 33.66
C THR A 59 6.60 16.53 34.03
N ALA A 60 7.18 16.10 35.16
CA ALA A 60 7.18 14.71 35.60
C ALA A 60 5.76 14.12 35.67
N ALA A 61 5.46 13.18 34.77
CA ALA A 61 4.35 12.25 34.91
C ALA A 61 4.93 10.82 35.02
N VAL A 62 4.68 10.21 36.18
CA VAL A 62 5.18 8.90 36.62
C VAL A 62 4.74 7.79 35.66
N THR A 63 5.70 7.01 35.13
CA THR A 63 5.44 5.79 34.36
C THR A 63 5.56 4.57 35.27
N THR A 64 4.53 3.72 35.31
CA THR A 64 4.58 2.40 35.95
C THR A 64 5.09 1.39 34.92
N SER A 65 6.28 0.87 35.14
CA SER A 65 6.99 -0.11 34.30
C SER A 65 6.65 -1.56 34.67
N THR A 66 6.33 -2.42 33.70
CA THR A 66 6.29 -3.88 33.86
C THR A 66 7.24 -4.56 32.89
N THR A 67 8.32 -5.11 33.47
CA THR A 67 9.36 -5.93 32.86
C THR A 67 8.85 -7.33 32.54
N LYS A 68 9.19 -7.90 31.37
CA LYS A 68 9.20 -9.37 31.19
C LYS A 68 10.43 -9.89 30.45
N THR A 69 10.99 -10.89 31.11
CA THR A 69 12.22 -11.66 30.95
C THR A 69 12.27 -12.53 29.69
N SER A 70 13.46 -12.60 29.10
CA SER A 70 13.87 -13.52 28.02
C SER A 70 14.33 -14.88 28.59
N THR A 71 13.80 -15.98 28.09
CA THR A 71 14.25 -17.34 28.42
C THR A 71 14.91 -18.00 27.20
N SER A 72 16.19 -18.35 27.35
CA SER A 72 17.01 -19.13 26.43
C SER A 72 16.65 -20.62 26.52
N SER A 73 16.44 -21.30 25.38
CA SER A 73 16.31 -22.75 25.30
C SER A 73 17.40 -23.38 24.44
N THR A 74 17.90 -24.48 24.98
CA THR A 74 19.15 -25.18 24.68
C THR A 74 19.03 -26.09 23.46
N LYS A 75 20.14 -26.20 22.71
CA LYS A 75 20.35 -27.12 21.59
C LYS A 75 20.36 -28.58 22.07
N THR A 76 19.61 -29.45 21.41
CA THR A 76 19.78 -30.91 21.49
C THR A 76 20.08 -31.46 20.10
N SER A 77 21.29 -31.99 19.97
CA SER A 77 21.82 -32.72 18.83
C SER A 77 21.36 -34.18 18.85
N SER A 78 20.83 -34.67 17.72
CA SER A 78 20.58 -36.09 17.49
C SER A 78 21.21 -36.55 16.17
N SER A 79 21.81 -37.74 16.26
CA SER A 79 22.76 -38.36 15.34
C SER A 79 22.14 -38.87 14.05
N SER A 80 22.87 -38.71 12.95
CA SER A 80 22.59 -39.28 11.63
C SER A 80 23.19 -40.69 11.48
N THR A 81 22.35 -41.65 11.12
CA THR A 81 22.77 -42.98 10.68
C THR A 81 22.71 -43.05 9.15
N LYS A 82 23.83 -43.41 8.53
CA LYS A 82 23.97 -43.65 7.09
C LYS A 82 23.36 -44.99 6.71
N THR A 83 22.55 -45.01 5.65
CA THR A 83 22.36 -46.22 4.82
C THR A 83 22.34 -45.83 3.35
N SER A 84 23.24 -46.44 2.60
CA SER A 84 23.46 -46.35 1.16
C SER A 84 22.61 -47.39 0.42
N THR A 85 21.92 -47.00 -0.66
CA THR A 85 21.63 -47.92 -1.77
C THR A 85 21.52 -47.14 -3.10
N SER A 86 22.10 -47.75 -4.13
CA SER A 86 22.40 -47.23 -5.47
C SER A 86 21.24 -47.41 -6.48
N SER A 87 21.25 -46.53 -7.51
CA SER A 87 20.79 -46.70 -8.91
C SER A 87 19.30 -47.03 -9.15
N THR A 88 18.61 -46.38 -10.08
CA THR A 88 18.78 -46.60 -11.54
C THR A 88 18.14 -45.47 -12.35
N LYS A 89 18.83 -45.02 -13.40
CA LYS A 89 18.31 -44.13 -14.46
C LYS A 89 17.46 -44.94 -15.43
N THR A 90 16.28 -44.44 -15.78
CA THR A 90 15.61 -44.82 -17.04
C THR A 90 15.02 -43.58 -17.68
N SER A 91 15.64 -43.20 -18.80
CA SER A 91 15.18 -42.28 -19.81
C SER A 91 14.12 -42.96 -20.69
N THR A 92 12.97 -42.31 -20.89
CA THR A 92 12.05 -42.67 -21.98
C THR A 92 11.49 -41.40 -22.61
N SER A 93 11.88 -41.16 -23.86
CA SER A 93 11.22 -40.22 -24.77
C SER A 93 9.94 -40.86 -25.30
N THR A 94 8.84 -40.12 -25.34
CA THR A 94 7.71 -40.47 -26.22
C THR A 94 6.94 -39.22 -26.68
N THR A 95 7.08 -38.98 -27.98
CA THR A 95 6.28 -38.14 -28.88
C THR A 95 4.81 -38.56 -28.90
N LYS A 96 3.87 -37.61 -28.84
CA LYS A 96 2.48 -37.72 -29.37
C LYS A 96 2.02 -36.31 -29.75
N THR A 97 2.01 -35.93 -31.03
CA THR A 97 0.98 -36.23 -32.06
C THR A 97 -0.42 -35.78 -31.65
N SER A 98 -0.84 -34.73 -32.35
CA SER A 98 -2.18 -34.16 -32.47
C SER A 98 -3.21 -35.18 -32.92
N THR A 99 -4.37 -35.22 -32.25
CA THR A 99 -5.58 -35.79 -32.84
C THR A 99 -6.78 -34.98 -32.42
N SER A 100 -7.41 -34.37 -33.43
CA SER A 100 -8.68 -33.68 -33.38
C SER A 100 -9.80 -34.69 -33.10
N SER A 101 -10.65 -34.38 -32.12
CA SER A 101 -11.93 -35.07 -31.94
C SER A 101 -13.01 -34.03 -31.65
N THR A 102 -13.76 -33.71 -32.70
CA THR A 102 -14.99 -32.92 -32.70
C THR A 102 -16.03 -33.60 -31.80
N LYS A 103 -16.46 -32.91 -30.74
CA LYS A 103 -17.71 -33.22 -30.04
C LYS A 103 -18.60 -31.99 -30.09
N THR A 104 -19.62 -32.07 -30.95
CA THR A 104 -20.77 -31.18 -30.95
C THR A 104 -21.54 -31.39 -29.65
N SER A 105 -21.53 -30.40 -28.77
CA SER A 105 -22.46 -30.31 -27.65
C SER A 105 -23.24 -29.00 -27.80
N THR A 106 -24.52 -29.15 -28.11
CA THR A 106 -25.53 -28.10 -28.11
C THR A 106 -25.64 -27.53 -26.68
N SER A 107 -25.22 -26.29 -26.45
CA SER A 107 -25.43 -25.57 -25.19
C SER A 107 -26.30 -24.35 -25.41
N THR A 108 -27.51 -24.40 -24.87
CA THR A 108 -28.41 -23.28 -24.67
C THR A 108 -27.81 -22.30 -23.64
N SER A 109 -28.06 -21.02 -23.84
CA SER A 109 -27.42 -19.85 -23.22
C SER A 109 -27.42 -19.75 -21.69
N SER A 110 -26.32 -19.23 -21.16
CA SER A 110 -26.33 -18.18 -20.11
C SER A 110 -25.03 -17.39 -20.24
N GLY A 111 -25.10 -16.28 -20.99
CA GLY A 111 -23.97 -15.38 -21.21
C GLY A 111 -23.70 -14.56 -19.95
N SER A 112 -22.91 -15.11 -19.03
CA SER A 112 -22.10 -14.29 -18.13
C SER A 112 -20.73 -14.16 -18.79
N THR A 113 -20.51 -13.05 -19.49
CA THR A 113 -19.16 -12.70 -19.93
C THR A 113 -18.39 -12.36 -18.67
N ALA A 114 -17.55 -13.28 -18.19
CA ALA A 114 -16.69 -13.02 -17.05
C ALA A 114 -15.89 -11.73 -17.32
N VAL A 115 -16.01 -10.76 -16.41
CA VAL A 115 -15.26 -9.50 -16.50
C VAL A 115 -13.78 -9.83 -16.38
N SER A 116 -12.95 -9.34 -17.31
CA SER A 116 -11.50 -9.51 -17.19
C SER A 116 -11.02 -8.78 -15.93
N THR A 117 -10.26 -9.50 -15.12
CA THR A 117 -9.59 -8.95 -13.92
C THR A 117 -8.08 -8.86 -14.14
N ASP A 118 -7.65 -8.81 -15.40
CA ASP A 118 -6.25 -8.65 -15.76
C ASP A 118 -5.77 -7.26 -15.33
N MET A 119 -4.50 -7.18 -14.94
CA MET A 119 -3.89 -5.91 -14.60
C MET A 119 -3.75 -5.04 -15.86
N VAL A 120 -4.29 -3.84 -15.80
CA VAL A 120 -4.17 -2.80 -16.83
C VAL A 120 -3.51 -1.56 -16.20
N GLY A 121 -3.05 -0.62 -17.04
CA GLY A 121 -2.55 0.65 -16.55
C GLY A 121 -1.05 0.68 -16.29
N TYR A 122 -0.66 1.67 -15.49
CA TYR A 122 0.71 1.97 -15.18
C TYR A 122 1.43 0.82 -14.43
N ALA A 123 0.74 0.06 -13.58
CA ALA A 123 1.32 -1.15 -12.97
C ALA A 123 1.66 -2.23 -14.01
N ALA A 124 0.75 -2.50 -14.95
CA ALA A 124 1.03 -3.43 -16.05
C ALA A 124 2.18 -2.92 -16.93
N LYS A 125 2.20 -1.62 -17.23
CA LYS A 125 3.30 -0.98 -17.98
C LYS A 125 4.65 -1.11 -17.26
N GLY A 126 4.66 -1.00 -15.94
CA GLY A 126 5.85 -1.18 -15.11
C GLY A 126 6.32 -2.64 -15.02
N GLY A 127 5.50 -3.60 -15.45
CA GLY A 127 5.79 -5.03 -15.35
C GLY A 127 5.60 -5.58 -13.94
N THR A 128 4.59 -5.09 -13.20
CA THR A 128 4.24 -5.63 -11.88
C THR A 128 3.88 -7.11 -11.99
N THR A 129 4.50 -7.94 -11.16
CA THR A 129 4.28 -9.39 -11.06
C THR A 129 4.06 -9.84 -9.62
N GLY A 130 4.27 -8.93 -8.64
CA GLY A 130 4.17 -9.21 -7.22
C GLY A 130 5.12 -10.33 -6.81
N GLY A 131 4.56 -11.34 -6.15
CA GLY A 131 5.27 -12.52 -5.65
C GLY A 131 5.38 -13.68 -6.63
N ALA A 132 5.08 -13.50 -7.93
CA ALA A 132 5.12 -14.59 -8.90
C ALA A 132 6.46 -15.35 -8.87
N GLY A 133 6.38 -16.69 -8.88
CA GLY A 133 7.54 -17.57 -8.73
C GLY A 133 8.06 -17.73 -7.29
N GLY A 134 7.49 -17.01 -6.34
CA GLY A 134 7.78 -17.10 -4.91
C GLY A 134 7.04 -18.22 -4.18
N ALA A 135 7.40 -18.41 -2.91
CA ALA A 135 6.68 -19.34 -2.03
C ALA A 135 5.33 -18.77 -1.59
N THR A 136 4.32 -19.64 -1.51
CA THR A 136 2.99 -19.28 -0.97
C THR A 136 2.91 -19.60 0.52
N THR A 137 2.60 -18.60 1.34
CA THR A 137 2.37 -18.73 2.79
C THR A 137 0.94 -18.33 3.11
N ARG A 138 0.20 -19.19 3.82
CA ARG A 138 -1.14 -18.88 4.33
C ARG A 138 -1.03 -18.39 5.77
N VAL A 139 -1.66 -17.26 6.09
CA VAL A 139 -1.56 -16.61 7.40
C VAL A 139 -2.94 -16.28 7.95
N SER A 140 -3.09 -16.42 9.27
CA SER A 140 -4.36 -16.18 9.98
C SER A 140 -4.17 -15.42 11.29
N THR A 141 -2.98 -14.85 11.53
CA THR A 141 -2.68 -14.05 12.71
C THR A 141 -1.88 -12.82 12.31
N LEU A 142 -1.98 -11.76 13.12
CA LEU A 142 -1.24 -10.52 12.88
C LEU A 142 0.28 -10.75 12.82
N ALA A 143 0.83 -11.50 13.77
CA ALA A 143 2.26 -11.82 13.79
C ALA A 143 2.72 -12.60 12.55
N ALA A 144 1.91 -13.57 12.08
CA ALA A 144 2.22 -14.33 10.88
C ALA A 144 2.14 -13.46 9.62
N LEU A 145 1.13 -12.59 9.52
CA LEU A 145 1.00 -11.65 8.40
C LEU A 145 2.21 -10.70 8.35
N THR A 146 2.52 -10.04 9.47
CA THR A 146 3.65 -9.10 9.56
C THR A 146 4.97 -9.76 9.17
N SER A 147 5.22 -10.99 9.63
CA SER A 147 6.44 -11.71 9.27
C SER A 147 6.46 -12.15 7.80
N ALA A 148 5.32 -12.57 7.25
CA ALA A 148 5.26 -13.16 5.91
C ALA A 148 5.40 -12.13 4.79
N VAL A 149 5.00 -10.87 5.01
CA VAL A 149 5.08 -9.82 3.99
C VAL A 149 6.40 -9.04 3.99
N ALA A 150 7.28 -9.27 4.98
CA ALA A 150 8.53 -8.54 5.12
C ALA A 150 9.65 -9.03 4.17
N GLY A 151 10.62 -8.16 3.88
CA GLY A 151 11.78 -8.46 3.04
C GLY A 151 11.47 -8.50 1.54
N ASP A 152 12.49 -8.77 0.71
CA ASP A 152 12.39 -8.52 -0.74
C ASP A 152 12.35 -9.77 -1.62
N SER A 153 12.44 -10.96 -1.04
CA SER A 153 12.33 -12.21 -1.83
C SER A 153 10.92 -12.37 -2.41
N PRO A 154 10.75 -12.88 -3.65
CA PRO A 154 9.44 -13.16 -4.22
C PRO A 154 8.59 -14.03 -3.29
N LYS A 155 7.38 -13.59 -2.97
CA LYS A 155 6.48 -14.29 -2.04
C LYS A 155 5.01 -13.98 -2.26
N ILE A 156 4.19 -15.01 -2.12
CA ILE A 156 2.73 -14.92 -2.12
C ILE A 156 2.25 -15.14 -0.68
N VAL A 157 1.54 -14.17 -0.13
CA VAL A 157 0.97 -14.24 1.22
C VAL A 157 -0.54 -14.24 1.07
N VAL A 158 -1.19 -15.29 1.58
CA VAL A 158 -2.63 -15.46 1.51
C VAL A 158 -3.20 -15.34 2.93
N LEU A 159 -3.93 -14.26 3.18
CA LEU A 159 -4.66 -14.03 4.40
C LEU A 159 -5.93 -14.90 4.40
N THR A 160 -6.13 -15.70 5.45
CA THR A 160 -7.24 -16.66 5.56
C THR A 160 -8.19 -16.37 6.72
N ALA A 161 -7.97 -15.30 7.46
CA ALA A 161 -8.81 -14.87 8.57
C ALA A 161 -8.82 -13.35 8.66
N SER A 162 -9.95 -12.79 9.10
CA SER A 162 -10.01 -11.37 9.45
C SER A 162 -9.15 -11.10 10.69
N LEU A 163 -8.44 -9.98 10.68
CA LEU A 163 -7.54 -9.56 11.76
C LEU A 163 -7.94 -8.17 12.23
N SER A 164 -7.64 -7.88 13.49
CA SER A 164 -7.85 -6.57 14.09
C SER A 164 -6.61 -6.12 14.86
N GLY A 165 -6.41 -4.81 14.92
CA GLY A 165 -5.30 -4.18 15.61
C GLY A 165 -5.35 -2.66 15.49
N ALA A 166 -4.31 -1.99 15.96
CA ALA A 166 -4.05 -0.56 15.77
C ALA A 166 -2.57 -0.41 15.38
N VAL A 167 -2.21 -1.04 14.24
CA VAL A 167 -0.81 -1.18 13.82
C VAL A 167 -0.66 -0.97 12.32
N VAL A 168 0.57 -0.63 11.94
CA VAL A 168 0.99 -0.59 10.54
C VAL A 168 1.77 -1.85 10.20
N ILE A 169 1.45 -2.45 9.05
CA ILE A 169 2.22 -3.54 8.46
C ILE A 169 2.96 -3.03 7.23
N LYS A 170 4.30 -3.11 7.27
CA LYS A 170 5.16 -2.76 6.14
C LYS A 170 5.30 -3.96 5.20
N ILE A 171 4.99 -3.77 3.92
CA ILE A 171 5.09 -4.79 2.88
C ILE A 171 6.41 -4.60 2.13
N GLY A 172 7.22 -5.65 2.05
CA GLY A 172 8.48 -5.64 1.30
C GLY A 172 8.31 -5.91 -0.19
N SER A 173 9.39 -5.77 -0.97
CA SER A 173 9.35 -5.92 -2.43
C SER A 173 8.95 -7.32 -2.90
N ASN A 174 8.51 -7.44 -4.15
CA ASN A 174 8.17 -8.73 -4.79
C ASN A 174 7.13 -9.53 -3.98
N THR A 175 6.07 -8.85 -3.56
CA THR A 175 5.05 -9.42 -2.67
C THR A 175 3.69 -9.40 -3.33
N SER A 176 2.99 -10.52 -3.29
CA SER A 176 1.55 -10.60 -3.55
C SER A 176 0.83 -10.89 -2.25
N LEU A 177 0.02 -9.95 -1.75
CA LEU A 177 -0.82 -10.13 -0.57
C LEU A 177 -2.29 -10.26 -0.99
N TYR A 178 -2.88 -11.42 -0.72
CA TYR A 178 -4.24 -11.77 -1.13
C TYR A 178 -5.14 -12.10 0.06
N GLY A 179 -6.40 -11.67 0.02
CA GLY A 179 -7.44 -12.31 0.81
C GLY A 179 -7.92 -13.58 0.11
N ALA A 180 -7.95 -14.71 0.81
CA ALA A 180 -8.36 -16.00 0.25
C ALA A 180 -9.81 -16.01 -0.24
N THR A 181 -10.72 -15.38 0.51
CA THR A 181 -12.16 -15.41 0.28
C THR A 181 -12.77 -14.03 0.43
N PRO A 182 -13.97 -13.78 -0.12
CA PRO A 182 -14.67 -12.52 0.07
C PRO A 182 -14.84 -12.18 1.56
N GLY A 183 -14.71 -10.91 1.91
CA GLY A 183 -15.00 -10.42 3.27
C GLY A 183 -13.87 -10.55 4.30
N ILE A 184 -12.70 -11.08 3.94
CA ILE A 184 -11.53 -11.04 4.84
C ILE A 184 -11.15 -9.59 5.11
N THR A 185 -11.14 -9.22 6.39
CA THR A 185 -11.03 -7.82 6.84
C THR A 185 -9.83 -7.59 7.75
N LEU A 186 -9.11 -6.51 7.49
CA LEU A 186 -8.12 -5.92 8.38
C LEU A 186 -8.75 -4.70 9.08
N THR A 187 -9.18 -4.84 10.32
CA THR A 187 -9.79 -3.74 11.10
C THR A 187 -8.73 -3.01 11.91
N GLY A 188 -8.58 -1.70 11.68
CA GLY A 188 -7.62 -0.83 12.37
C GLY A 188 -6.15 -1.07 12.00
N ILE A 189 -5.90 -1.84 10.94
CA ILE A 189 -4.55 -2.18 10.48
C ILE A 189 -4.29 -1.50 9.13
N GLY A 190 -3.30 -0.61 9.08
CA GLY A 190 -2.85 0.03 7.85
C GLY A 190 -1.75 -0.78 7.14
N LEU A 191 -1.71 -0.71 5.82
CA LEU A 191 -0.64 -1.30 5.00
C LEU A 191 0.28 -0.21 4.46
N ARG A 192 1.60 -0.39 4.56
CA ARG A 192 2.60 0.54 4.04
C ARG A 192 3.51 -0.13 3.02
N ILE A 193 3.55 0.44 1.82
CA ILE A 193 4.39 0.05 0.69
C ILE A 193 5.35 1.22 0.48
N ILE A 194 6.50 1.19 1.18
CA ILE A 194 7.41 2.34 1.27
C ILE A 194 8.81 1.96 0.77
N GLY A 195 9.33 2.69 -0.22
CA GLY A 195 10.70 2.47 -0.74
C GLY A 195 10.90 1.11 -1.42
N VAL A 196 9.82 0.46 -1.85
CA VAL A 196 9.83 -0.91 -2.39
C VAL A 196 9.25 -0.96 -3.80
N SER A 197 9.48 -2.07 -4.49
CA SER A 197 8.95 -2.28 -5.83
C SER A 197 8.22 -3.60 -5.97
N ASN A 198 7.34 -3.70 -6.96
CA ASN A 198 6.71 -4.93 -7.40
C ASN A 198 5.79 -5.56 -6.33
N VAL A 199 4.73 -4.86 -5.97
CA VAL A 199 3.78 -5.27 -4.93
C VAL A 199 2.36 -5.36 -5.47
N ILE A 200 1.65 -6.43 -5.12
CA ILE A 200 0.22 -6.60 -5.40
C ILE A 200 -0.50 -6.74 -4.06
N VAL A 201 -1.55 -5.95 -3.84
CA VAL A 201 -2.52 -6.15 -2.75
C VAL A 201 -3.89 -6.36 -3.39
N ARG A 202 -4.53 -7.50 -3.08
CA ARG A 202 -5.77 -7.86 -3.76
C ARG A 202 -6.76 -8.59 -2.87
N ASN A 203 -8.06 -8.31 -3.07
CA ASN A 203 -9.15 -9.03 -2.41
C ASN A 203 -9.16 -8.94 -0.88
N ILE A 204 -8.86 -7.77 -0.31
CA ILE A 204 -8.83 -7.55 1.14
C ILE A 204 -9.70 -6.35 1.47
N LYS A 205 -10.51 -6.47 2.54
CA LYS A 205 -11.14 -5.32 3.17
C LYS A 205 -10.20 -4.70 4.19
N ILE A 206 -10.08 -3.37 4.22
CA ILE A 206 -9.34 -2.64 5.24
C ILE A 206 -10.24 -1.54 5.77
N ALA A 207 -10.51 -1.57 7.07
CA ALA A 207 -11.52 -0.71 7.67
C ALA A 207 -11.02 -0.05 8.95
N LYS A 208 -11.49 1.18 9.22
CA LYS A 208 -11.34 1.87 10.52
C LYS A 208 -9.88 2.08 10.96
N VAL A 209 -8.98 2.39 10.02
CA VAL A 209 -7.59 2.70 10.35
C VAL A 209 -7.50 4.12 10.89
N LEU A 210 -7.23 4.24 12.19
CA LEU A 210 -7.12 5.53 12.89
C LEU A 210 -6.03 6.40 12.28
N ALA A 211 -6.21 7.72 12.27
CA ALA A 211 -5.22 8.66 11.75
C ALA A 211 -3.81 8.48 12.37
N ASP A 212 -3.74 8.14 13.67
CA ASP A 212 -2.47 7.83 14.36
C ASP A 212 -1.76 6.58 13.82
N THR A 213 -2.51 5.64 13.23
CA THR A 213 -1.97 4.49 12.48
C THR A 213 -1.69 4.87 11.02
N GLY A 214 -2.44 5.83 10.49
CA GLY A 214 -2.30 6.40 9.16
C GLY A 214 -3.37 5.92 8.19
N ASP A 215 -2.98 5.62 6.95
CA ASP A 215 -3.91 5.28 5.88
C ASP A 215 -4.26 3.80 5.87
N ALA A 216 -5.39 3.43 5.27
CA ALA A 216 -5.70 2.02 5.03
C ALA A 216 -4.63 1.37 4.14
N ILE A 217 -4.20 2.06 3.08
CA ILE A 217 -3.05 1.73 2.25
C ILE A 217 -2.24 3.01 1.97
N GLY A 218 -0.97 3.03 2.34
CA GLY A 218 -0.05 4.10 1.98
C GLY A 218 1.08 3.61 1.09
N ILE A 219 1.21 4.21 -0.09
CA ILE A 219 2.22 3.91 -1.11
C ILE A 219 3.15 5.12 -1.21
N GLN A 220 4.43 4.96 -0.87
CA GLN A 220 5.38 6.08 -0.78
C GLN A 220 6.73 5.67 -1.35
N GLU A 221 7.33 6.49 -2.22
CA GLU A 221 8.65 6.17 -2.82
C GLU A 221 8.67 4.76 -3.46
N ALA A 222 7.52 4.30 -3.93
CA ALA A 222 7.34 2.92 -4.39
C ALA A 222 7.16 2.87 -5.90
N SER A 223 7.41 1.70 -6.49
CA SER A 223 7.14 1.50 -7.91
C SER A 223 6.47 0.17 -8.20
N LYS A 224 5.73 0.09 -9.31
CA LYS A 224 5.13 -1.17 -9.78
C LYS A 224 4.20 -1.76 -8.72
N VAL A 225 3.15 -1.01 -8.39
CA VAL A 225 2.19 -1.38 -7.35
C VAL A 225 0.81 -1.56 -7.96
N TRP A 226 0.16 -2.68 -7.64
CA TRP A 226 -1.22 -2.94 -8.06
C TRP A 226 -2.11 -3.19 -6.85
N ILE A 227 -3.10 -2.31 -6.66
CA ILE A 227 -4.16 -2.46 -5.66
C ILE A 227 -5.42 -2.85 -6.43
N ASP A 228 -5.96 -4.03 -6.17
CA ASP A 228 -7.06 -4.58 -6.97
C ASP A 228 -8.14 -5.26 -6.13
N HIS A 229 -9.42 -5.06 -6.47
CA HIS A 229 -10.52 -5.73 -5.76
C HIS A 229 -10.42 -5.58 -4.23
N CYS A 230 -9.99 -4.42 -3.74
CA CYS A 230 -10.00 -4.13 -2.30
C CYS A 230 -11.32 -3.47 -1.90
N ASP A 231 -11.59 -3.42 -0.60
CA ASP A 231 -12.71 -2.68 -0.01
C ASP A 231 -12.13 -1.84 1.12
N LEU A 232 -12.16 -0.51 0.98
CA LEU A 232 -11.47 0.43 1.86
C LEU A 232 -12.52 1.37 2.45
N SER A 233 -12.61 1.38 3.78
CA SER A 233 -13.67 2.15 4.43
C SER A 233 -13.38 2.60 5.86
N SER A 234 -14.22 3.50 6.34
CA SER A 234 -14.23 3.90 7.74
C SER A 234 -15.66 4.11 8.24
N ASP A 235 -15.96 5.26 8.82
CA ASP A 235 -17.28 5.87 8.93
C ASP A 235 -17.13 7.39 8.75
N MET A 236 -18.26 8.09 8.77
CA MET A 236 -18.32 9.56 8.75
C MET A 236 -18.98 10.12 10.02
N ASP A 237 -18.98 9.34 11.11
CA ASP A 237 -19.62 9.72 12.39
C ASP A 237 -18.69 10.57 13.28
N HIS A 238 -17.47 10.81 12.81
CA HIS A 238 -16.41 11.58 13.47
C HIS A 238 -15.97 12.74 12.57
N ASP A 239 -15.13 13.63 13.10
CA ASP A 239 -14.51 14.66 12.28
C ASP A 239 -13.56 14.07 11.23
N LYS A 240 -13.23 14.88 10.22
CA LYS A 240 -12.45 14.46 9.06
C LYS A 240 -11.03 13.98 9.36
N ASP A 241 -10.48 14.24 10.55
CA ASP A 241 -9.11 13.90 10.92
C ASP A 241 -9.05 12.78 11.97
N TYR A 242 -10.19 12.22 12.39
CA TYR A 242 -10.22 11.00 13.20
C TYR A 242 -9.62 9.79 12.46
N TYR A 243 -9.87 9.72 11.15
CA TYR A 243 -9.18 8.85 10.21
C TYR A 243 -8.35 9.70 9.23
N ASP A 244 -7.29 9.16 8.64
CA ASP A 244 -6.53 9.86 7.60
C ASP A 244 -6.99 9.51 6.19
N GLY A 245 -6.17 8.87 5.35
CA GLY A 245 -6.53 8.45 3.98
C GLY A 245 -7.03 7.01 3.87
N LEU A 246 -7.74 6.68 2.79
CA LEU A 246 -7.99 5.28 2.42
C LEU A 246 -6.81 4.71 1.62
N CYS A 247 -6.46 5.34 0.50
CA CYS A 247 -5.38 4.87 -0.36
C CYS A 247 -4.55 6.05 -0.86
N ASP A 248 -3.45 6.34 -0.19
CA ASP A 248 -2.60 7.49 -0.49
C ASP A 248 -1.35 7.06 -1.27
N ILE A 249 -0.98 7.85 -2.29
CA ILE A 249 0.14 7.59 -3.20
C ILE A 249 1.03 8.83 -3.26
N THR A 250 2.19 8.78 -2.64
CA THR A 250 3.03 9.97 -2.42
C THR A 250 4.49 9.68 -2.75
N HIS A 251 5.34 10.69 -2.62
CA HIS A 251 6.79 10.58 -2.74
C HIS A 251 7.22 9.93 -4.07
N GLY A 252 6.84 10.55 -5.19
CA GLY A 252 7.30 10.14 -6.52
C GLY A 252 6.93 8.72 -6.93
N SER A 253 5.94 8.09 -6.28
CA SER A 253 5.55 6.71 -6.57
C SER A 253 5.12 6.51 -8.03
N THR A 254 5.72 5.52 -8.71
CA THR A 254 5.55 5.33 -10.16
C THR A 254 4.95 3.98 -10.50
N TYR A 255 4.34 3.88 -11.68
CA TYR A 255 3.77 2.62 -12.16
C TYR A 255 2.73 2.02 -11.19
N VAL A 256 1.81 2.86 -10.69
CA VAL A 256 0.75 2.44 -9.76
C VAL A 256 -0.57 2.28 -10.50
N THR A 257 -1.28 1.18 -10.27
CA THR A 257 -2.68 1.00 -10.69
C THR A 257 -3.54 0.70 -9.46
N VAL A 258 -4.65 1.41 -9.33
CA VAL A 258 -5.75 1.07 -8.41
C VAL A 258 -6.98 0.70 -9.24
N SER A 259 -7.42 -0.55 -9.14
CA SER A 259 -8.52 -1.07 -9.94
C SER A 259 -9.55 -1.87 -9.17
N TRP A 260 -10.80 -1.87 -9.64
CA TRP A 260 -11.89 -2.70 -9.11
C TRP A 260 -12.07 -2.60 -7.59
N THR A 261 -11.61 -1.52 -6.98
CA THR A 261 -11.61 -1.31 -5.53
C THR A 261 -12.84 -0.52 -5.13
N TYR A 262 -13.44 -0.89 -4.01
CA TYR A 262 -14.58 -0.18 -3.42
C TYR A 262 -14.06 0.74 -2.30
N LEU A 263 -14.10 2.06 -2.51
CA LEU A 263 -13.71 3.07 -1.53
C LEU A 263 -14.98 3.74 -1.02
N HIS A 264 -15.24 3.68 0.29
CA HIS A 264 -16.51 4.18 0.79
C HIS A 264 -16.56 4.62 2.26
N ASP A 265 -17.57 5.44 2.57
CA ASP A 265 -17.92 5.90 3.92
C ASP A 265 -16.71 6.50 4.66
N HIS A 266 -16.18 7.59 4.09
CA HIS A 266 -14.92 8.18 4.54
C HIS A 266 -14.77 9.66 4.13
N TRP A 267 -13.96 10.42 4.87
CA TRP A 267 -13.78 11.85 4.64
C TRP A 267 -12.72 12.20 3.56
N LYS A 268 -11.52 11.63 3.64
CA LYS A 268 -10.36 11.98 2.78
C LYS A 268 -9.91 10.75 1.99
N SER A 269 -10.52 10.46 0.85
CA SER A 269 -10.35 9.13 0.22
C SER A 269 -8.93 8.84 -0.31
N MET A 270 -8.42 9.61 -1.26
CA MET A 270 -7.15 9.32 -1.93
C MET A 270 -6.34 10.59 -2.21
N LEU A 271 -5.20 10.75 -1.54
CA LEU A 271 -4.20 11.76 -1.82
C LEU A 271 -3.15 11.23 -2.79
N ILE A 272 -2.87 11.98 -3.86
CA ILE A 272 -1.79 11.69 -4.80
C ILE A 272 -0.87 12.91 -4.88
N GLY A 273 0.35 12.77 -4.37
CA GLY A 273 1.27 13.88 -4.12
C GLY A 273 0.87 14.68 -2.88
N HIS A 274 1.71 14.68 -1.85
CA HIS A 274 1.30 15.05 -0.50
C HIS A 274 1.41 16.54 -0.17
N SER A 275 2.30 17.27 -0.86
CA SER A 275 2.67 18.64 -0.54
C SER A 275 2.91 19.45 -1.80
N ASP A 276 2.37 20.67 -1.84
CA ASP A 276 2.56 21.64 -2.93
C ASP A 276 4.04 22.03 -3.10
N SER A 277 4.90 21.70 -2.13
CA SER A 277 6.35 21.94 -2.19
C SER A 277 7.18 20.72 -2.63
N ASN A 278 6.53 19.59 -2.97
CA ASN A 278 7.24 18.34 -3.33
C ASN A 278 7.37 18.10 -4.84
N GLY A 279 7.16 19.14 -5.66
CA GLY A 279 7.08 18.99 -7.12
C GLY A 279 8.32 18.40 -7.80
N SER A 280 9.52 18.55 -7.22
CA SER A 280 10.74 17.97 -7.79
C SER A 280 10.73 16.44 -7.80
N GLU A 281 10.07 15.84 -6.80
CA GLU A 281 9.92 14.39 -6.66
C GLU A 281 8.60 13.93 -7.30
N ASP A 282 7.51 14.59 -6.95
CA ASP A 282 6.15 14.17 -7.31
C ASP A 282 5.80 14.40 -8.79
N ALA A 283 6.62 15.14 -9.56
CA ALA A 283 6.51 15.18 -11.02
C ALA A 283 6.68 13.80 -11.68
N ALA A 284 7.31 12.83 -10.99
CA ALA A 284 7.44 11.46 -11.47
C ALA A 284 6.17 10.61 -11.27
N LEU A 285 5.20 11.04 -10.45
CA LEU A 285 4.00 10.26 -10.13
C LEU A 285 3.29 9.80 -11.40
N THR A 286 3.03 8.48 -11.50
CA THR A 286 2.30 7.87 -12.62
C THR A 286 1.29 6.87 -12.10
N VAL A 287 0.00 7.24 -12.17
CA VAL A 287 -1.08 6.50 -11.51
C VAL A 287 -2.25 6.24 -12.47
N THR A 288 -2.73 5.00 -12.50
CA THR A 288 -3.98 4.62 -13.17
C THR A 288 -5.05 4.30 -12.12
N ILE A 289 -6.25 4.84 -12.29
CA ILE A 289 -7.40 4.62 -11.42
C ILE A 289 -8.57 4.17 -12.31
N HIS A 290 -8.99 2.91 -12.22
CA HIS A 290 -10.09 2.43 -13.07
C HIS A 290 -11.03 1.40 -12.45
N HIS A 291 -12.28 1.41 -12.91
CA HIS A 291 -13.29 0.44 -12.48
C HIS A 291 -13.51 0.41 -10.95
N ASN A 292 -13.14 1.49 -10.26
CA ASN A 292 -13.35 1.61 -8.83
C ASN A 292 -14.76 2.14 -8.54
N TYR A 293 -15.30 1.71 -7.40
CA TYR A 293 -16.55 2.23 -6.86
C TYR A 293 -16.22 3.21 -5.73
N TRP A 294 -16.61 4.46 -5.88
CA TRP A 294 -16.44 5.52 -4.90
C TRP A 294 -17.80 5.84 -4.33
N LYS A 295 -18.05 5.58 -3.04
CA LYS A 295 -19.38 5.76 -2.46
C LYS A 295 -19.38 6.49 -1.13
N ASN A 296 -20.24 7.50 -0.97
CA ASN A 296 -20.40 8.23 0.28
C ASN A 296 -19.05 8.77 0.78
N LEU A 297 -18.44 9.63 -0.02
CA LEU A 297 -17.11 10.17 0.26
C LEU A 297 -17.17 11.70 0.26
N ASN A 298 -16.54 12.31 1.27
CA ASN A 298 -16.55 13.76 1.37
C ASN A 298 -15.58 14.42 0.37
N SER A 299 -14.36 13.90 0.24
CA SER A 299 -13.34 14.54 -0.58
C SER A 299 -12.24 13.61 -1.08
N ARG A 300 -11.39 14.16 -1.94
CA ARG A 300 -10.20 13.51 -2.52
C ARG A 300 -10.58 12.28 -3.35
N GLY A 301 -11.35 12.48 -4.41
CA GLY A 301 -11.80 11.41 -5.30
C GLY A 301 -11.06 11.24 -6.64
N PRO A 302 -9.73 11.42 -6.81
CA PRO A 302 -8.64 11.75 -5.88
C PRO A 302 -8.36 13.26 -5.75
N SER A 303 -7.45 13.65 -4.84
CA SER A 303 -6.71 14.93 -4.92
C SER A 303 -5.32 14.66 -5.50
N PHE A 304 -5.00 15.19 -6.68
CA PHE A 304 -3.83 14.78 -7.48
C PHE A 304 -2.92 15.97 -7.81
N ARG A 305 -1.65 15.92 -7.41
CA ARG A 305 -0.61 16.93 -7.70
C ARG A 305 0.48 16.45 -8.66
N PHE A 306 1.05 17.39 -9.42
CA PHE A 306 2.24 17.30 -10.29
C PHE A 306 2.24 16.26 -11.42
N GLY A 307 2.16 14.98 -11.09
CA GLY A 307 2.42 13.90 -12.03
C GLY A 307 1.31 13.67 -13.05
N THR A 308 1.33 12.47 -13.63
CA THR A 308 0.42 12.07 -14.70
C THR A 308 -0.57 11.01 -14.22
N GLY A 309 -1.86 11.26 -14.40
CA GLY A 309 -2.92 10.35 -13.99
C GLY A 309 -3.84 9.93 -15.12
N HIS A 310 -4.26 8.67 -15.13
CA HIS A 310 -5.32 8.19 -16.01
C HIS A 310 -6.46 7.65 -15.16
N VAL A 311 -7.59 8.37 -15.16
CA VAL A 311 -8.76 8.09 -14.34
C VAL A 311 -9.90 7.72 -15.27
N TYR A 312 -10.24 6.43 -15.38
CA TYR A 312 -11.25 6.00 -16.35
C TYR A 312 -12.21 4.93 -15.84
N ASN A 313 -13.44 4.94 -16.36
CA ASN A 313 -14.48 3.99 -15.99
C ASN A 313 -14.59 3.80 -14.48
N ASN A 314 -14.64 4.86 -13.69
CA ASN A 314 -15.00 4.79 -12.27
C ASN A 314 -16.46 5.19 -12.08
N TYR A 315 -17.09 4.70 -11.02
CA TYR A 315 -18.43 5.13 -10.63
C TYR A 315 -18.36 5.84 -9.28
N TYR A 316 -18.78 7.11 -9.26
CA TYR A 316 -18.83 7.99 -8.10
C TYR A 316 -20.28 8.15 -7.66
N GLU A 317 -20.67 7.54 -6.54
CA GLU A 317 -22.00 7.63 -5.95
C GLU A 317 -21.95 8.44 -4.66
N ASN A 318 -22.73 9.51 -4.55
CA ASN A 318 -22.72 10.37 -3.36
C ASN A 318 -21.31 10.92 -3.03
N MET A 319 -20.62 11.44 -4.04
CA MET A 319 -19.28 12.01 -3.93
C MET A 319 -19.38 13.53 -3.79
N ASN A 320 -18.98 14.10 -2.65
CA ASN A 320 -19.03 15.55 -2.49
C ASN A 320 -17.93 16.25 -3.31
N ASP A 321 -16.65 16.14 -2.94
CA ASP A 321 -15.54 16.71 -3.72
C ASP A 321 -14.82 15.61 -4.52
N GLY A 322 -15.09 15.53 -5.82
CA GLY A 322 -14.60 14.51 -6.75
C GLY A 322 -13.11 14.62 -7.09
N ILE A 323 -12.81 14.62 -8.38
CA ILE A 323 -11.44 14.63 -8.89
C ILE A 323 -10.91 16.08 -8.81
N ASN A 324 -9.93 16.31 -7.94
CA ASN A 324 -9.22 17.59 -7.84
C ASN A 324 -7.83 17.45 -8.48
N THR A 325 -7.61 18.11 -9.61
CA THR A 325 -6.29 18.21 -10.25
C THR A 325 -5.58 19.47 -9.78
N ARG A 326 -4.31 19.33 -9.39
CA ARG A 326 -3.58 20.34 -8.62
C ARG A 326 -2.12 20.46 -9.06
N ASP A 327 -1.52 21.60 -8.79
CA ASP A 327 -0.07 21.83 -8.88
C ASP A 327 0.59 21.26 -10.16
N GLY A 328 0.06 21.59 -11.34
CA GLY A 328 0.63 21.15 -12.63
C GLY A 328 0.28 19.71 -13.05
N ALA A 329 -0.48 18.96 -12.26
CA ALA A 329 -0.92 17.61 -12.61
C ALA A 329 -1.60 17.57 -13.99
N GLN A 330 -1.37 16.49 -14.73
CA GLN A 330 -1.99 16.24 -16.03
C GLN A 330 -2.82 14.96 -15.96
N LEU A 331 -4.14 15.09 -16.04
CA LEU A 331 -5.05 13.95 -15.98
C LEU A 331 -5.72 13.67 -17.33
N LEU A 332 -5.82 12.40 -17.70
CA LEU A 332 -6.72 11.90 -18.74
C LEU A 332 -7.90 11.25 -18.02
N VAL A 333 -9.09 11.85 -18.15
CA VAL A 333 -10.29 11.48 -17.39
C VAL A 333 -11.36 10.98 -18.35
N GLU A 334 -11.59 9.67 -18.39
CA GLU A 334 -12.38 9.05 -19.48
C GLU A 334 -13.54 8.15 -19.00
N ASN A 335 -14.74 8.35 -19.54
CA ASN A 335 -15.91 7.49 -19.30
C ASN A 335 -16.18 7.18 -17.82
N ASN A 336 -15.94 8.13 -16.91
CA ASN A 336 -16.36 8.03 -15.52
C ASN A 336 -17.83 8.46 -15.40
N VAL A 337 -18.52 7.92 -14.40
CA VAL A 337 -19.95 8.19 -14.16
C VAL A 337 -20.16 8.67 -12.74
N TRP A 338 -20.95 9.74 -12.57
CA TRP A 338 -21.41 10.23 -11.28
C TRP A 338 -22.90 9.94 -11.09
N GLY A 339 -23.28 9.55 -9.88
CA GLY A 339 -24.66 9.29 -9.49
C GLY A 339 -24.95 9.73 -8.06
N GLY A 340 -26.24 9.86 -7.75
CA GLY A 340 -26.67 10.35 -6.43
C GLY A 340 -26.34 11.84 -6.24
N THR A 341 -26.16 12.25 -4.98
CA THR A 341 -25.86 13.66 -4.64
C THR A 341 -24.37 13.91 -4.76
N CYS A 342 -23.94 14.81 -5.65
CA CYS A 342 -22.53 15.16 -5.76
C CYS A 342 -22.26 16.67 -5.84
N GLY A 343 -21.08 17.06 -5.34
CA GLY A 343 -20.57 18.42 -5.37
C GLY A 343 -19.80 18.67 -6.67
N ASP A 344 -18.50 18.97 -6.58
CA ASP A 344 -17.65 19.23 -7.74
C ASP A 344 -17.11 17.90 -8.31
N ALA A 345 -17.45 17.58 -9.56
CA ALA A 345 -17.09 16.28 -10.15
C ALA A 345 -15.62 16.20 -10.61
N LEU A 346 -15.17 17.18 -11.39
CA LEU A 346 -13.79 17.33 -11.88
C LEU A 346 -13.41 18.81 -11.87
N TYR A 347 -12.43 19.18 -11.07
CA TYR A 347 -12.10 20.58 -10.83
C TYR A 347 -10.60 20.78 -10.55
N SER A 348 -10.17 22.04 -10.53
CA SER A 348 -8.80 22.44 -10.20
C SER A 348 -8.82 23.55 -9.15
N THR A 349 -8.03 23.42 -8.08
CA THR A 349 -7.90 24.46 -7.04
C THR A 349 -6.66 25.35 -7.22
N ASP A 350 -5.57 24.81 -7.77
CA ASP A 350 -4.23 25.43 -7.79
C ASP A 350 -3.43 25.00 -9.02
N ALA A 351 -4.01 25.27 -10.20
CA ALA A 351 -3.38 25.09 -11.50
C ALA A 351 -3.02 23.63 -11.85
N GLY A 352 -3.94 22.69 -11.63
CA GLY A 352 -3.89 21.37 -12.25
C GLY A 352 -4.76 21.30 -13.50
N TYR A 353 -4.49 20.30 -14.33
CA TYR A 353 -5.07 20.19 -15.67
C TYR A 353 -5.69 18.81 -15.93
N ALA A 354 -6.71 18.80 -16.79
CA ALA A 354 -7.35 17.58 -17.23
C ALA A 354 -7.77 17.64 -18.72
N VAL A 355 -7.66 16.51 -19.39
CA VAL A 355 -8.37 16.18 -20.64
C VAL A 355 -9.52 15.26 -20.25
N ALA A 356 -10.76 15.66 -20.52
CA ALA A 356 -11.95 14.93 -20.11
C ALA A 356 -12.76 14.43 -21.32
N ASN A 357 -12.92 13.11 -21.46
CA ASN A 357 -13.62 12.49 -22.60
C ASN A 357 -14.75 11.56 -22.12
N GLY A 358 -15.94 11.69 -22.69
CA GLY A 358 -17.03 10.70 -22.51
C GLY A 358 -17.55 10.51 -21.08
N ASN A 359 -17.20 11.39 -20.14
CA ASN A 359 -17.69 11.34 -18.76
C ASN A 359 -19.18 11.72 -18.67
N ASP A 360 -19.91 11.06 -17.76
CA ASP A 360 -21.26 11.42 -17.37
C ASP A 360 -21.23 12.00 -15.95
N PHE A 361 -21.24 13.32 -15.84
CA PHE A 361 -21.22 14.03 -14.55
C PHE A 361 -22.56 14.03 -13.82
N GLY A 362 -23.59 13.36 -14.35
CA GLY A 362 -24.89 13.22 -13.70
C GLY A 362 -25.49 14.57 -13.28
N THR A 363 -25.87 14.67 -12.01
CA THR A 363 -26.46 15.86 -11.39
C THR A 363 -25.50 16.57 -10.42
N CYS A 364 -24.19 16.45 -10.63
CA CYS A 364 -23.22 17.12 -9.77
C CYS A 364 -23.38 18.64 -9.82
N SER A 365 -23.08 19.29 -8.68
CA SER A 365 -23.15 20.74 -8.54
C SER A 365 -22.25 21.45 -9.55
N SER A 366 -21.11 20.84 -9.90
CA SER A 366 -20.34 21.20 -11.09
C SER A 366 -19.85 19.97 -11.86
N GLY A 367 -19.79 20.09 -13.19
CA GLY A 367 -19.25 19.06 -14.08
C GLY A 367 -17.73 19.10 -14.15
N ASN A 368 -17.18 19.54 -15.29
CA ASN A 368 -15.75 19.76 -15.46
C ASN A 368 -15.42 21.27 -15.40
N THR A 369 -14.68 21.67 -14.37
CA THR A 369 -14.12 23.01 -14.18
C THR A 369 -12.59 22.99 -14.07
N ALA A 370 -11.95 21.84 -14.31
CA ALA A 370 -10.50 21.74 -14.35
C ALA A 370 -9.91 22.54 -15.52
N LEU A 371 -8.65 23.00 -15.38
CA LEU A 371 -7.96 23.67 -16.48
C LEU A 371 -7.70 22.66 -17.62
N ALA A 372 -7.68 23.16 -18.86
CA ALA A 372 -7.48 22.32 -20.03
C ALA A 372 -6.08 21.69 -20.05
N GLY A 373 -6.02 20.36 -19.99
CA GLY A 373 -4.77 19.59 -20.04
C GLY A 373 -4.30 19.22 -21.43
N THR A 374 -3.16 18.53 -21.47
CA THR A 374 -2.48 18.10 -22.70
C THR A 374 -2.29 16.59 -22.80
N LEU A 375 -2.56 15.84 -21.72
CA LEU A 375 -2.45 14.39 -21.69
C LEU A 375 -3.60 13.74 -22.47
N THR A 376 -3.38 13.48 -23.75
CA THR A 376 -4.38 12.90 -24.68
C THR A 376 -4.20 11.40 -24.92
N SER A 377 -3.13 10.80 -24.38
CA SER A 377 -2.85 9.37 -24.49
C SER A 377 -1.97 8.88 -23.36
N VAL A 378 -1.94 7.56 -23.15
CA VAL A 378 -1.16 6.88 -22.12
C VAL A 378 -0.28 5.77 -22.73
N PRO A 379 0.84 5.39 -22.09
CA PRO A 379 1.84 4.52 -22.70
C PRO A 379 1.53 3.01 -22.58
N TYR A 380 0.25 2.64 -22.53
CA TYR A 380 -0.24 1.26 -22.42
C TYR A 380 -1.58 1.10 -23.15
N SER A 381 -1.89 -0.13 -23.55
CA SER A 381 -3.18 -0.47 -24.16
C SER A 381 -4.25 -0.63 -23.09
N TYR A 382 -5.46 -0.19 -23.41
CA TYR A 382 -6.65 -0.33 -22.57
C TYR A 382 -7.90 -0.31 -23.45
N SER A 383 -9.01 -0.74 -22.87
CA SER A 383 -10.34 -0.64 -23.48
C SER A 383 -11.25 0.12 -22.54
N LEU A 384 -12.09 0.98 -23.09
CA LEU A 384 -13.09 1.70 -22.32
C LEU A 384 -14.40 0.90 -22.29
N THR A 385 -14.91 0.66 -21.08
CA THR A 385 -16.33 0.36 -20.88
C THR A 385 -17.14 1.56 -21.34
N SER A 386 -18.26 1.31 -22.03
CA SER A 386 -19.17 2.39 -22.43
C SER A 386 -19.73 3.09 -21.19
N THR A 387 -19.83 4.42 -21.23
CA THR A 387 -20.29 5.24 -20.10
C THR A 387 -21.63 4.74 -19.54
N SER A 388 -22.57 4.34 -20.41
CA SER A 388 -23.88 3.80 -20.00
C SER A 388 -23.83 2.49 -19.21
N SER A 389 -22.74 1.72 -19.29
CA SER A 389 -22.56 0.42 -18.64
C SER A 389 -21.68 0.48 -17.40
N VAL A 390 -20.98 1.60 -17.16
CA VAL A 390 -20.03 1.77 -16.05
C VAL A 390 -20.69 1.54 -14.69
N LYS A 391 -21.85 2.16 -14.42
CA LYS A 391 -22.56 2.01 -13.14
C LYS A 391 -22.91 0.56 -12.84
N SER A 392 -23.58 -0.13 -13.75
CA SER A 392 -24.01 -1.52 -13.53
C SER A 392 -22.81 -2.48 -13.44
N LEU A 393 -21.78 -2.27 -14.26
CA LEU A 393 -20.57 -3.07 -14.22
C LEU A 393 -19.83 -2.94 -12.88
N ILE A 394 -19.63 -1.71 -12.40
CA ILE A 394 -18.85 -1.44 -11.19
C ILE A 394 -19.58 -1.90 -9.93
N THR A 395 -20.87 -1.56 -9.80
CA THR A 395 -21.67 -1.97 -8.64
C THR A 395 -21.77 -3.49 -8.47
N ALA A 396 -21.60 -4.25 -9.56
CA ALA A 396 -21.64 -5.72 -9.52
C ALA A 396 -20.27 -6.36 -9.25
N ASN A 397 -19.15 -5.67 -9.49
CA ASN A 397 -17.83 -6.32 -9.57
C ASN A 397 -16.73 -5.65 -8.74
N ALA A 398 -16.88 -4.42 -8.28
CA ALA A 398 -15.87 -3.78 -7.43
C ALA A 398 -15.94 -4.28 -5.97
N GLY A 399 -14.79 -4.36 -5.31
CA GLY A 399 -14.66 -4.76 -3.91
C GLY A 399 -13.94 -6.09 -3.69
N ALA A 400 -13.75 -6.45 -2.42
CA ALA A 400 -13.17 -7.73 -2.00
C ALA A 400 -14.17 -8.90 -2.14
N ILE A 401 -14.45 -9.27 -3.39
CA ILE A 401 -15.48 -10.24 -3.79
C ILE A 401 -14.91 -11.51 -4.45
N LEU A 402 -13.59 -11.63 -4.54
CA LEU A 402 -12.94 -12.75 -5.23
C LEU A 402 -12.77 -13.96 -4.33
N ASN A 403 -12.67 -15.14 -4.95
CA ASN A 403 -12.10 -16.32 -4.32
C ASN A 403 -10.73 -16.56 -4.95
N LEU A 404 -9.67 -16.43 -4.16
CA LEU A 404 -8.29 -16.56 -4.61
C LEU A 404 -7.65 -17.81 -3.96
N PRO A 405 -6.78 -18.53 -4.71
CA PRO A 405 -6.19 -19.79 -4.26
C PRO A 405 -5.34 -19.68 -2.99
#